data_AF-A0A4Q6AG48-F1
#
_entry.id   AF-A0A4Q6AG48-F1
#
_cell.length_a   1.000
_cell.length_b   1.000
_cell.length_c   1.000
_cell.angle_alpha   90.00
_cell.angle_beta   90.00
_cell.angle_gamma   90.00
#
_symmetry.space_group_name_H-M   'P 1'
#
loop_
_entity.id
_entity.type
_entity.pdbx_description
1 polymer ?
#
loop_
_entity_poly.entity_id
_entity_poly.type
_entity_poly.pdbx_seq_one_letter_code
_entity_poly.pdbx_strand_id
1 'polypeptide(L)'
;MAAACNDDHTRDNLRHEIELKDRQKQTLQSEVIASKTAEEDARAALQKTIEDNALKVQSLEENIALLEHSVAEKSEVLATIEGRIAEKTVTIETLEKNIQKSEEERKALATELDAERSQATSDKTALEKDLADKLASLAEARSSLDGANAREAELKKNVEALNLDIKAKADAIVKLDEQIKAITPAGAVPEINEMINKLEDTKKELAALQEAKAAADIAVATLKEVKEKSDLELARNSALFTNTMSPLWGMYYSRRSTLSFGDVKCHEYVYVQPKGDTIAAVVCEDGRMQWEKRGVKSFAAINDAVLDGRLGFQMKADLLDSSCKANETVFKTDLSYTFDRGSRLGASELATSMSVKLN
;
A
#
# COMPACT_ATOMS: atom_id res chain seq x y z
N MET A 1 133.90 -90.22 -40.51
CA MET A 1 133.32 -89.37 -41.57
C MET A 1 131.96 -89.92 -41.97
N ALA A 2 130.89 -89.51 -41.27
CA ALA A 2 129.46 -89.61 -41.63
C ALA A 2 128.53 -89.22 -40.44
N ALA A 3 128.98 -89.36 -39.19
CA ALA A 3 128.14 -89.11 -38.00
C ALA A 3 128.35 -87.73 -37.32
N ALA A 4 129.51 -87.09 -37.51
CA ALA A 4 129.86 -85.84 -36.79
C ALA A 4 129.30 -84.55 -37.44
N CYS A 5 128.71 -84.63 -38.64
CA CYS A 5 128.04 -83.49 -39.28
C CYS A 5 126.52 -83.46 -39.01
N ASN A 6 125.97 -84.45 -38.29
CA ASN A 6 124.54 -84.53 -37.96
C ASN A 6 124.21 -83.88 -36.61
N ASP A 7 125.17 -83.81 -35.67
CA ASP A 7 124.98 -83.26 -34.31
C ASP A 7 124.94 -81.73 -34.26
N ASP A 8 125.74 -81.03 -35.07
CA ASP A 8 125.74 -79.55 -35.11
C ASP A 8 124.45 -78.99 -35.75
N HIS A 9 123.93 -79.65 -36.79
CA HIS A 9 122.64 -79.29 -37.38
C HIS A 9 121.48 -79.47 -36.38
N THR A 10 121.58 -80.44 -35.47
CA THR A 10 120.56 -80.70 -34.45
C THR A 10 120.62 -79.65 -33.33
N ARG A 11 121.81 -79.20 -32.95
CA ARG A 11 122.01 -78.15 -31.93
C ARG A 11 121.58 -76.76 -32.42
N ASP A 12 121.86 -76.42 -33.67
CA ASP A 12 121.41 -75.15 -34.27
C ASP A 12 119.89 -75.12 -34.48
N ASN A 13 119.27 -76.25 -34.84
CA ASN A 13 117.80 -76.36 -34.89
C ASN A 13 117.16 -76.16 -33.51
N LEU A 14 117.71 -76.76 -32.45
CA LEU A 14 117.22 -76.57 -31.08
C LEU A 14 117.39 -75.13 -30.60
N ARG A 15 118.52 -74.47 -30.93
CA ARG A 15 118.75 -73.06 -30.57
C ARG A 15 117.80 -72.12 -31.29
N HIS A 16 117.56 -72.35 -32.58
CA HIS A 16 116.57 -71.60 -33.35
C HIS A 16 115.15 -71.80 -32.80
N GLU A 17 114.80 -73.03 -32.38
CA GLU A 17 113.50 -73.33 -31.77
C GLU A 17 113.32 -72.66 -30.40
N ILE A 18 114.38 -72.58 -29.58
CA ILE A 18 114.38 -71.85 -28.30
C ILE A 18 114.18 -70.35 -28.54
N GLU A 19 114.93 -69.75 -29.47
CA GLU A 19 114.77 -68.32 -29.80
C GLU A 19 113.38 -68.02 -30.38
N LEU A 20 112.81 -68.93 -31.18
CA LEU A 20 111.46 -68.82 -31.68
C LEU A 20 110.45 -68.84 -30.53
N LYS A 21 110.60 -69.78 -29.58
CA LYS A 21 109.74 -69.89 -28.39
C LYS A 21 109.89 -68.70 -27.46
N ASP A 22 111.08 -68.13 -27.30
CA ASP A 22 111.31 -66.93 -26.50
C ASP A 22 110.70 -65.69 -27.13
N ARG A 23 110.79 -65.53 -28.47
CA ARG A 23 110.08 -64.47 -29.18
C ARG A 23 108.56 -64.64 -29.06
N GLN A 24 108.05 -65.86 -29.23
CA GLN A 24 106.63 -66.15 -29.03
C GLN A 24 106.17 -65.82 -27.60
N LYS A 25 106.98 -66.17 -26.59
CA LYS A 25 106.71 -65.82 -25.20
C LYS A 25 106.70 -64.31 -24.98
N GLN A 26 107.66 -63.57 -25.54
CA GLN A 26 107.68 -62.10 -25.45
C GLN A 26 106.47 -61.47 -26.15
N THR A 27 106.09 -61.95 -27.33
CA THR A 27 104.88 -61.50 -28.04
C THR A 27 103.63 -61.76 -27.21
N LEU A 28 103.43 -62.99 -26.72
CA LEU A 28 102.29 -63.34 -25.87
C LEU A 28 102.27 -62.52 -24.57
N GLN A 29 103.42 -62.26 -23.96
CA GLN A 29 103.50 -61.38 -22.78
C GLN A 29 103.09 -59.94 -23.12
N SER A 30 103.52 -59.40 -24.25
CA SER A 30 103.12 -58.06 -24.71
C SER A 30 101.62 -57.97 -25.01
N GLU A 31 101.04 -59.01 -25.63
CA GLU A 31 99.61 -59.13 -25.89
C GLU A 31 98.78 -59.24 -24.60
N VAL A 32 99.26 -60.01 -23.62
CA VAL A 32 98.61 -60.11 -22.30
C VAL A 32 98.65 -58.77 -21.57
N ILE A 33 99.76 -58.02 -21.63
CA ILE A 33 99.85 -56.69 -21.01
C ILE A 33 98.89 -55.71 -21.72
N ALA A 34 98.86 -55.72 -23.05
CA ALA A 34 97.94 -54.89 -23.84
C ALA A 34 96.47 -55.24 -23.54
N SER A 35 96.13 -56.52 -23.46
CA SER A 35 94.78 -56.98 -23.10
C SER A 35 94.38 -56.58 -21.69
N LYS A 36 95.30 -56.65 -20.72
CA LYS A 36 95.02 -56.21 -19.33
C LYS A 36 94.79 -54.71 -19.27
N THR A 37 95.60 -53.94 -19.97
CA THR A 37 95.47 -52.47 -20.02
C THR A 37 94.13 -52.09 -20.66
N ALA A 38 93.76 -52.73 -21.77
CA ALA A 38 92.46 -52.52 -22.42
C ALA A 38 91.26 -52.93 -21.52
N GLU A 39 91.41 -54.00 -20.73
CA GLU A 39 90.39 -54.41 -19.76
C GLU A 39 90.24 -53.38 -18.62
N GLU A 40 91.35 -52.85 -18.11
CA GLU A 40 91.36 -51.80 -17.07
C GLU A 40 90.72 -50.50 -17.60
N ASP A 41 91.05 -50.08 -18.82
CA ASP A 41 90.43 -48.92 -19.48
C ASP A 41 88.92 -49.13 -19.70
N ALA A 42 88.50 -50.32 -20.13
CA ALA A 42 87.09 -50.67 -20.31
C ALA A 42 86.33 -50.67 -18.97
N ARG A 43 86.95 -51.19 -17.89
CA ARG A 43 86.38 -51.14 -16.54
C ARG A 43 86.24 -49.71 -16.04
N ALA A 44 87.25 -48.86 -16.25
CA ALA A 44 87.19 -47.44 -15.88
C ALA A 44 86.09 -46.68 -16.65
N ALA A 45 85.96 -46.94 -17.96
CA ALA A 45 84.90 -46.35 -18.78
C ALA A 45 83.49 -46.81 -18.33
N LEU A 46 83.35 -48.10 -17.99
CA LEU A 46 82.10 -48.65 -17.47
C LEU A 46 81.74 -48.03 -16.11
N GLN A 47 82.72 -47.91 -15.20
CA GLN A 47 82.53 -47.31 -13.89
C GLN A 47 82.06 -45.86 -14.01
N LYS A 48 82.69 -45.07 -14.88
CA LYS A 48 82.26 -43.70 -15.17
C LYS A 48 80.82 -43.64 -15.70
N THR A 49 80.46 -44.56 -16.59
CA THR A 49 79.08 -44.62 -17.14
C THR A 49 78.06 -44.97 -16.05
N ILE A 50 78.41 -45.85 -15.12
CA ILE A 50 77.55 -46.20 -13.97
C ILE A 50 77.34 -44.96 -13.09
N GLU A 51 78.41 -44.22 -12.78
CA GLU A 51 78.34 -43.00 -11.99
C GLU A 51 77.51 -41.90 -12.66
N ASP A 52 77.73 -41.65 -13.96
CA ASP A 52 76.95 -40.68 -14.75
C ASP A 52 75.45 -41.06 -14.79
N ASN A 53 75.14 -42.35 -14.91
CA ASN A 53 73.76 -42.84 -14.88
C ASN A 53 73.14 -42.74 -13.49
N ALA A 54 73.91 -42.99 -12.41
CA ALA A 54 73.43 -42.84 -11.04
C ALA A 54 73.03 -41.37 -10.75
N LEU A 55 73.84 -40.41 -11.21
CA LEU A 55 73.51 -38.98 -11.09
C LEU A 55 72.25 -38.60 -11.88
N LYS A 56 72.05 -39.17 -13.07
CA LYS A 56 70.82 -38.96 -13.85
C LYS A 56 69.59 -39.54 -13.16
N VAL A 57 69.70 -40.75 -12.59
CA VAL A 57 68.60 -41.38 -11.83
C VAL A 57 68.22 -40.51 -10.64
N GLN A 58 69.19 -40.05 -9.86
CA GLN A 58 68.95 -39.16 -8.73
C GLN A 58 68.21 -37.87 -9.15
N SER A 59 68.65 -37.22 -10.24
CA SER A 59 67.98 -36.01 -10.75
C SER A 59 66.55 -36.29 -11.23
N LEU A 60 66.29 -37.46 -11.83
CA LEU A 60 64.94 -37.85 -12.24
C LEU A 60 64.05 -38.14 -11.04
N GLU A 61 64.56 -38.79 -10.00
CA GLU A 61 63.83 -39.05 -8.75
C GLU A 61 63.41 -37.74 -8.05
N GLU A 62 64.32 -36.75 -7.99
CA GLU A 62 64.01 -35.42 -7.45
C GLU A 62 62.90 -34.72 -8.27
N ASN A 63 62.97 -34.79 -9.61
CA ASN A 63 61.95 -34.21 -10.47
C ASN A 63 60.59 -34.92 -10.34
N ILE A 64 60.58 -36.25 -10.19
CA ILE A 64 59.36 -37.03 -9.95
C ILE A 64 58.73 -36.59 -8.62
N ALA A 65 59.51 -36.48 -7.55
CA ALA A 65 59.01 -36.04 -6.24
C ALA A 65 58.38 -34.63 -6.31
N LEU A 66 58.98 -33.70 -7.05
CA LEU A 66 58.42 -32.36 -7.26
C LEU A 66 57.11 -32.39 -8.07
N LEU A 67 57.03 -33.23 -9.10
CA LEU A 67 55.81 -33.39 -9.90
C LEU A 67 54.69 -34.04 -9.09
N GLU A 68 54.98 -35.06 -8.29
CA GLU A 68 54.02 -35.70 -7.39
C GLU A 68 53.45 -34.71 -6.38
N HIS A 69 54.30 -33.88 -5.77
CA HIS A 69 53.84 -32.80 -4.89
C HIS A 69 52.93 -31.80 -5.61
N SER A 70 53.33 -31.33 -6.80
CA SER A 70 52.53 -30.39 -7.59
C SER A 70 51.19 -30.97 -8.02
N VAL A 71 51.13 -32.27 -8.33
CA VAL A 71 49.88 -32.97 -8.64
C VAL A 71 48.97 -33.01 -7.41
N ALA A 72 49.51 -33.35 -6.24
CA ALA A 72 48.75 -33.38 -4.99
C ALA A 72 48.13 -32.01 -4.65
N GLU A 73 48.92 -30.93 -4.73
CA GLU A 73 48.42 -29.57 -4.50
C GLU A 73 47.30 -29.19 -5.48
N LYS A 74 47.47 -29.50 -6.78
CA LYS A 74 46.46 -29.20 -7.79
C LYS A 74 45.18 -30.01 -7.59
N SER A 75 45.29 -31.27 -7.16
CA SER A 75 44.14 -32.11 -6.84
C SER A 75 43.33 -31.55 -5.67
N GLU A 76 43.97 -31.01 -4.63
CA GLU A 76 43.28 -30.37 -3.50
C GLU A 76 42.54 -29.08 -3.93
N VAL A 77 43.20 -28.25 -4.77
CA VAL A 77 42.56 -27.05 -5.34
C VAL A 77 41.35 -27.43 -6.19
N LEU A 78 41.45 -28.48 -6.99
CA LEU A 78 40.36 -28.95 -7.84
C LEU A 78 39.16 -29.42 -7.00
N ALA A 79 39.40 -30.21 -5.94
CA ALA A 79 38.35 -30.63 -5.01
C ALA A 79 37.66 -29.43 -4.33
N THR A 80 38.43 -28.40 -3.98
CA THR A 80 37.88 -27.15 -3.41
C THR A 80 37.00 -26.40 -4.41
N ILE A 81 37.42 -26.32 -5.68
CA ILE A 81 36.64 -25.67 -6.74
C ILE A 81 35.35 -26.44 -7.00
N GLU A 82 35.40 -27.77 -7.06
CA GLU A 82 34.22 -28.63 -7.24
C GLU A 82 33.21 -28.45 -6.10
N GLY A 83 33.68 -28.39 -4.86
CA GLY A 83 32.83 -28.10 -3.70
C GLY A 83 32.12 -26.73 -3.83
N ARG A 84 32.87 -25.68 -4.21
CA ARG A 84 32.29 -24.34 -4.42
C ARG A 84 31.31 -24.29 -5.59
N ILE A 85 31.53 -25.08 -6.64
CA ILE A 85 30.59 -25.20 -7.77
C ILE A 85 29.29 -25.85 -7.27
N ALA A 86 29.37 -26.95 -6.53
CA ALA A 86 28.20 -27.63 -5.98
C ALA A 86 27.36 -26.71 -5.06
N GLU A 87 28.01 -25.98 -4.15
CA GLU A 87 27.34 -24.99 -3.28
C GLU A 87 26.64 -23.88 -4.07
N LYS A 88 27.30 -23.36 -5.12
CA LYS A 88 26.72 -22.33 -5.98
C LYS A 88 25.55 -22.86 -6.80
N THR A 89 25.60 -24.09 -7.29
CA THR A 89 24.50 -24.72 -8.00
C THR A 89 23.24 -24.79 -7.13
N VAL A 90 23.36 -25.27 -5.88
CA VAL A 90 22.23 -25.31 -4.93
C VAL A 90 21.67 -23.92 -4.64
N THR A 91 22.55 -22.91 -4.52
CA THR A 91 22.14 -21.52 -4.32
C THR A 91 21.35 -20.99 -5.51
N ILE A 92 21.80 -21.28 -6.74
CA ILE A 92 21.12 -20.87 -7.98
C ILE A 92 19.73 -21.51 -8.05
N GLU A 93 19.61 -22.82 -7.81
CA GLU A 93 18.31 -23.52 -7.81
C GLU A 93 17.32 -22.92 -6.79
N THR A 94 17.82 -22.51 -5.63
CA THR A 94 17.01 -21.85 -4.59
C THR A 94 16.53 -20.48 -5.04
N LEU A 95 17.41 -19.69 -5.67
CA LEU A 95 17.06 -18.37 -6.21
C LEU A 95 16.05 -18.48 -7.35
N GLU A 96 16.20 -19.45 -8.24
CA GLU A 96 15.27 -19.71 -9.34
C GLU A 96 13.86 -20.03 -8.82
N LYS A 97 13.75 -20.91 -7.81
CA LYS A 97 12.46 -21.20 -7.15
C LYS A 97 11.84 -19.95 -6.52
N ASN A 98 12.64 -19.11 -5.87
CA ASN A 98 12.15 -17.88 -5.26
C ASN A 98 11.68 -16.85 -6.30
N ILE A 99 12.39 -16.74 -7.44
CA ILE A 99 11.98 -15.89 -8.56
C ILE A 99 10.64 -16.36 -9.12
N GLN A 100 10.50 -17.67 -9.40
CA GLN A 100 9.25 -18.23 -9.91
C GLN A 100 8.08 -17.96 -8.96
N LYS A 101 8.26 -18.18 -7.65
CA LYS A 101 7.24 -17.88 -6.64
C LYS A 101 6.85 -16.39 -6.63
N SER A 102 7.84 -15.50 -6.69
CA SER A 102 7.58 -14.05 -6.72
C SER A 102 6.85 -13.60 -7.98
N GLU A 103 7.11 -14.23 -9.13
CA GLU A 103 6.37 -13.97 -10.37
C GLU A 103 4.91 -14.43 -10.30
N GLU A 104 4.65 -15.58 -9.67
CA GLU A 104 3.29 -16.09 -9.44
C GLU A 104 2.52 -15.16 -8.50
N GLU A 105 3.13 -14.74 -7.38
CA GLU A 105 2.54 -13.77 -6.45
C GLU A 105 2.25 -12.42 -7.13
N ARG A 106 3.15 -11.93 -8.00
CA ARG A 106 2.93 -10.70 -8.78
C ARG A 106 1.75 -10.83 -9.74
N LYS A 107 1.57 -11.98 -10.40
CA LYS A 107 0.45 -12.21 -11.33
C LYS A 107 -0.88 -12.28 -10.58
N ALA A 108 -0.90 -12.95 -9.43
CA ALA A 108 -2.08 -12.99 -8.56
C ALA A 108 -2.48 -11.58 -8.10
N LEU A 109 -1.52 -10.80 -7.58
CA LEU A 109 -1.77 -9.43 -7.13
C LEU A 109 -2.25 -8.51 -8.27
N ALA A 110 -1.69 -8.66 -9.47
CA ALA A 110 -2.13 -7.89 -10.64
C ALA A 110 -3.60 -8.19 -11.01
N THR A 111 -4.05 -9.43 -10.83
CA THR A 111 -5.42 -9.85 -11.12
C THR A 111 -6.40 -9.32 -10.07
N GLU A 112 -6.01 -9.37 -8.79
CA GLU A 112 -6.79 -8.81 -7.68
C GLU A 112 -6.98 -7.30 -7.82
N LEU A 113 -5.90 -6.56 -8.11
CA LEU A 113 -5.96 -5.09 -8.32
C LEU A 113 -6.83 -4.70 -9.52
N ASP A 114 -6.84 -5.49 -10.58
CA ASP A 114 -7.69 -5.23 -11.76
C ASP A 114 -9.18 -5.45 -11.44
N ALA A 115 -9.48 -6.50 -10.65
CA ALA A 115 -10.83 -6.76 -10.15
C ALA A 115 -11.31 -5.66 -9.20
N GLU A 116 -10.49 -5.25 -8.22
CA GLU A 116 -10.81 -4.16 -7.30
C GLU A 116 -11.02 -2.83 -8.04
N ARG A 117 -10.17 -2.52 -9.03
CA ARG A 117 -10.30 -1.31 -9.84
C ARG A 117 -11.58 -1.32 -10.67
N SER A 118 -11.95 -2.46 -11.23
CA SER A 118 -13.19 -2.63 -11.99
C SER A 118 -14.41 -2.41 -11.10
N GLN A 119 -14.41 -3.00 -9.90
CA GLN A 119 -15.47 -2.81 -8.92
C GLN A 119 -15.58 -1.35 -8.47
N ALA A 120 -14.48 -0.71 -8.09
CA ALA A 120 -14.48 0.68 -7.68
C ALA A 120 -14.99 1.64 -8.78
N THR A 121 -14.72 1.32 -10.05
CA THR A 121 -15.23 2.09 -11.20
C THR A 121 -16.74 1.92 -11.37
N SER A 122 -17.25 0.70 -11.18
CA SER A 122 -18.68 0.41 -11.17
C SER A 122 -19.40 1.17 -10.04
N ASP A 123 -18.87 1.07 -8.81
CA ASP A 123 -19.45 1.72 -7.64
C ASP A 123 -19.46 3.24 -7.78
N LYS A 124 -18.38 3.82 -8.28
CA LYS A 124 -18.31 5.25 -8.61
C LYS A 124 -19.44 5.66 -9.58
N THR A 125 -19.65 4.89 -10.65
CA THR A 125 -20.67 5.18 -11.65
C THR A 125 -22.08 5.10 -11.06
N ALA A 126 -22.33 4.11 -10.19
CA ALA A 126 -23.60 3.98 -9.48
C ALA A 126 -23.86 5.16 -8.53
N LEU A 127 -22.84 5.59 -7.78
CA LEU A 127 -22.94 6.75 -6.87
C LEU A 127 -23.14 8.06 -7.63
N GLU A 128 -22.46 8.26 -8.76
CA GLU A 128 -22.65 9.44 -9.61
C GLU A 128 -24.09 9.50 -10.15
N LYS A 129 -24.68 8.36 -10.50
CA LYS A 129 -26.07 8.27 -10.93
C LYS A 129 -27.05 8.58 -9.80
N ASP A 130 -26.88 7.97 -8.62
CA ASP A 130 -27.75 8.23 -7.45
C ASP A 130 -27.70 9.71 -7.05
N LEU A 131 -26.51 10.33 -7.12
CA LEU A 131 -26.35 11.76 -6.85
C LEU A 131 -27.12 12.61 -7.88
N ALA A 132 -27.03 12.27 -9.18
CA ALA A 132 -27.75 12.98 -10.23
C ALA A 132 -29.28 12.87 -10.05
N ASP A 133 -29.77 11.66 -9.73
CA ASP A 133 -31.20 11.40 -9.49
C ASP A 133 -31.70 12.21 -8.28
N LYS A 134 -30.94 12.23 -7.18
CA LYS A 134 -31.27 13.03 -5.98
C LYS A 134 -31.28 14.54 -6.25
N LEU A 135 -30.33 15.04 -7.04
CA LEU A 135 -30.30 16.46 -7.42
C LEU A 135 -31.53 16.83 -8.28
N ALA A 136 -31.97 15.95 -9.17
CA ALA A 136 -33.18 16.14 -9.96
C ALA A 136 -34.43 16.19 -9.07
N SER A 137 -34.58 15.23 -8.13
CA SER A 137 -35.71 15.24 -7.18
C SER A 137 -35.72 16.48 -6.28
N LEU A 138 -34.56 16.99 -5.88
CA LEU A 138 -34.46 18.21 -5.08
C LEU A 138 -34.89 19.45 -5.87
N ALA A 139 -34.53 19.52 -7.16
CA ALA A 139 -34.97 20.60 -8.04
C ALA A 139 -36.50 20.59 -8.22
N GLU A 140 -37.10 19.41 -8.38
CA GLU A 140 -38.55 19.26 -8.50
C GLU A 140 -39.28 19.65 -7.20
N ALA A 141 -38.78 19.20 -6.05
CA ALA A 141 -39.32 19.58 -4.74
C ALA A 141 -39.28 21.10 -4.53
N ARG A 142 -38.19 21.76 -4.95
CA ARG A 142 -38.06 23.23 -4.86
C ARG A 142 -39.08 23.96 -5.73
N SER A 143 -39.28 23.50 -6.97
CA SER A 143 -40.31 24.06 -7.86
C SER A 143 -41.72 23.95 -7.27
N SER A 144 -42.03 22.81 -6.66
CA SER A 144 -43.31 22.59 -5.96
C SER A 144 -43.49 23.54 -4.77
N LEU A 145 -42.43 23.74 -3.97
CA LEU A 145 -42.43 24.67 -2.84
C LEU A 145 -42.66 26.12 -3.30
N ASP A 146 -42.01 26.55 -4.37
CA ASP A 146 -42.19 27.88 -4.94
C ASP A 146 -43.64 28.09 -5.42
N GLY A 147 -44.23 27.08 -6.06
CA GLY A 147 -45.65 27.08 -6.43
C GLY A 147 -46.61 27.16 -5.24
N ALA A 148 -46.32 26.42 -4.15
CA ALA A 148 -47.11 26.48 -2.93
C ALA A 148 -47.02 27.86 -2.23
N ASN A 149 -45.83 28.45 -2.17
CA ASN A 149 -45.62 29.80 -1.63
C ASN A 149 -46.38 30.87 -2.44
N ALA A 150 -46.42 30.75 -3.76
CA ALA A 150 -47.19 31.66 -4.61
C ALA A 150 -48.71 31.57 -4.31
N ARG A 151 -49.24 30.35 -4.15
CA ARG A 151 -50.65 30.12 -3.77
C ARG A 151 -50.96 30.68 -2.38
N GLU A 152 -50.06 30.51 -1.42
CA GLU A 152 -50.21 31.08 -0.07
C GLU A 152 -50.33 32.61 -0.12
N ALA A 153 -49.50 33.28 -0.93
CA ALA A 153 -49.53 34.73 -1.10
C ALA A 153 -50.84 35.22 -1.74
N GLU A 154 -51.37 34.47 -2.71
CA GLU A 154 -52.65 34.78 -3.36
C GLU A 154 -53.83 34.59 -2.41
N LEU A 155 -53.86 33.49 -1.66
CA LEU A 155 -54.89 33.24 -0.64
C LEU A 155 -54.92 34.33 0.43
N LYS A 156 -53.75 34.79 0.89
CA LYS A 156 -53.67 35.92 1.84
C LYS A 156 -54.33 37.19 1.31
N LYS A 157 -54.08 37.54 0.04
CA LYS A 157 -54.75 38.69 -0.61
C LYS A 157 -56.26 38.50 -0.69
N ASN A 158 -56.71 37.29 -1.04
CA ASN A 158 -58.14 36.99 -1.12
C ASN A 158 -58.82 37.09 0.25
N VAL A 159 -58.18 36.63 1.33
CA VAL A 159 -58.67 36.78 2.70
C VAL A 159 -58.77 38.26 3.10
N GLU A 160 -57.77 39.08 2.76
CA GLU A 160 -57.81 40.52 3.01
C GLU A 160 -58.95 41.22 2.25
N ALA A 161 -59.16 40.86 0.99
CA ALA A 161 -60.27 41.38 0.18
C ALA A 161 -61.64 40.98 0.74
N LEU A 162 -61.81 39.70 1.11
CA LEU A 162 -63.03 39.20 1.76
C LEU A 162 -63.31 39.91 3.08
N ASN A 163 -62.28 40.19 3.89
CA ASN A 163 -62.43 40.95 5.12
C ASN A 163 -62.95 42.37 4.89
N LEU A 164 -62.46 43.05 3.85
CA LEU A 164 -62.94 44.38 3.48
C LEU A 164 -64.40 44.34 3.02
N ASP A 165 -64.78 43.35 2.21
CA ASP A 165 -66.15 43.21 1.71
C ASP A 165 -67.14 42.86 2.84
N ILE A 166 -66.77 41.94 3.74
CA ILE A 166 -67.54 41.63 4.96
C ILE A 166 -67.78 42.90 5.77
N LYS A 167 -66.75 43.74 5.96
CA LYS A 167 -66.89 45.00 6.70
C LYS A 167 -67.85 45.96 6.00
N ALA A 168 -67.71 46.13 4.69
CA ALA A 168 -68.59 47.00 3.90
C ALA A 168 -70.06 46.54 3.94
N LYS A 169 -70.30 45.23 3.83
CA LYS A 169 -71.65 44.63 3.92
C LYS A 169 -72.24 44.76 5.33
N ALA A 170 -71.43 44.58 6.37
CA ALA A 170 -71.86 44.80 7.75
C ALA A 170 -72.29 46.26 7.99
N ASP A 171 -71.50 47.22 7.50
CA ASP A 171 -71.84 48.66 7.59
C ASP A 171 -73.13 48.99 6.83
N ALA A 172 -73.38 48.34 5.67
CA ALA A 172 -74.61 48.51 4.90
C ALA A 172 -75.85 47.95 5.62
N ILE A 173 -75.73 46.81 6.30
CA ILE A 173 -76.80 46.23 7.13
C ILE A 173 -77.18 47.18 8.26
N VAL A 174 -76.20 47.77 8.95
CA VAL A 174 -76.46 48.75 10.03
C VAL A 174 -77.24 49.94 9.48
N LYS A 175 -76.83 50.49 8.33
CA LYS A 175 -77.56 51.59 7.68
C LYS A 175 -79.00 51.24 7.30
N LEU A 176 -79.22 50.06 6.71
CA LEU A 176 -80.56 49.62 6.34
C LEU A 176 -81.44 49.39 7.58
N ASP A 177 -80.89 48.83 8.66
CA ASP A 177 -81.61 48.64 9.94
C ASP A 177 -82.01 49.98 10.58
N GLU A 178 -81.12 50.99 10.53
CA GLU A 178 -81.43 52.36 10.95
C GLU A 178 -82.52 53.01 10.08
N GLN A 179 -82.45 52.84 8.75
CA GLN A 179 -83.47 53.37 7.83
C GLN A 179 -84.84 52.73 8.07
N ILE A 180 -84.91 51.41 8.29
CA ILE A 180 -86.16 50.71 8.61
C ILE A 180 -86.77 51.26 9.90
N LYS A 181 -85.96 51.51 10.94
CA LYS A 181 -86.43 52.09 12.22
C LYS A 181 -86.95 53.53 12.10
N ALA A 182 -86.49 54.29 11.10
CA ALA A 182 -86.88 55.68 10.91
C ALA A 182 -88.23 55.87 10.19
N ILE A 183 -88.79 54.83 9.57
CA ILE A 183 -90.07 54.92 8.83
C ILE A 183 -91.26 54.74 9.81
N THR A 184 -92.11 55.76 9.91
CA THR A 184 -93.34 55.72 10.72
C THR A 184 -94.43 54.81 10.14
N PRO A 185 -95.25 54.13 10.97
CA PRO A 185 -96.07 52.98 10.56
C PRO A 185 -97.26 53.22 9.60
N ALA A 186 -97.48 54.42 9.07
CA ALA A 186 -98.73 54.76 8.37
C ALA A 186 -98.62 55.07 6.87
N GLY A 187 -97.43 55.03 6.24
CA GLY A 187 -97.27 55.60 4.87
C GLY A 187 -96.64 54.74 3.76
N ALA A 188 -95.85 53.71 4.04
CA ALA A 188 -94.93 53.18 3.01
C ALA A 188 -94.71 51.65 3.06
N VAL A 189 -95.78 50.85 3.19
CA VAL A 189 -95.70 49.37 3.24
C VAL A 189 -94.91 48.74 2.07
N PRO A 190 -95.03 49.21 0.80
CA PRO A 190 -94.27 48.64 -0.31
C PRO A 190 -92.76 48.89 -0.22
N GLU A 191 -92.36 50.11 0.17
CA GLU A 191 -90.95 50.50 0.30
C GLU A 191 -90.29 49.81 1.50
N ILE A 192 -91.04 49.59 2.59
CA ILE A 192 -90.59 48.78 3.74
C ILE A 192 -90.34 47.33 3.31
N ASN A 193 -91.25 46.72 2.54
CA ASN A 193 -91.06 45.34 2.05
C ASN A 193 -89.88 45.21 1.09
N GLU A 194 -89.64 46.20 0.22
CA GLU A 194 -88.48 46.19 -0.66
C GLU A 194 -87.16 46.29 0.13
N MET A 195 -87.11 47.12 1.17
CA MET A 195 -85.95 47.24 2.07
C MET A 195 -85.72 45.97 2.90
N ILE A 196 -86.78 45.31 3.38
CA ILE A 196 -86.69 44.03 4.09
C ILE A 196 -86.10 42.95 3.16
N ASN A 197 -86.58 42.85 1.92
CA ASN A 197 -86.03 41.89 0.96
C ASN A 197 -84.54 42.15 0.66
N LYS A 198 -84.15 43.42 0.45
CA LYS A 198 -82.74 43.80 0.26
C LYS A 198 -81.88 43.46 1.48
N LEU A 199 -82.41 43.62 2.70
CA LEU A 199 -81.74 43.27 3.95
C LEU A 199 -81.56 41.74 4.09
N GLU A 200 -82.57 40.96 3.72
CA GLU A 200 -82.48 39.49 3.72
C GLU A 200 -81.47 38.98 2.70
N ASP A 201 -81.46 39.55 1.49
CA ASP A 201 -80.50 39.21 0.44
C ASP A 201 -79.06 39.55 0.87
N THR A 202 -78.83 40.76 1.43
CA THR A 202 -77.49 41.13 1.95
C THR A 202 -77.07 40.29 3.15
N LYS A 203 -77.99 39.84 4.02
CA LYS A 203 -77.67 38.89 5.10
C LYS A 203 -77.27 37.52 4.56
N LYS A 204 -77.94 37.01 3.51
CA LYS A 204 -77.55 35.76 2.85
C LYS A 204 -76.17 35.86 2.21
N GLU A 205 -75.89 36.96 1.50
CA GLU A 205 -74.56 37.21 0.94
C GLU A 205 -73.48 37.30 2.02
N LEU A 206 -73.75 37.95 3.16
CA LEU A 206 -72.81 38.04 4.27
C LEU A 206 -72.51 36.66 4.88
N ALA A 207 -73.51 35.80 5.04
CA ALA A 207 -73.33 34.45 5.55
C ALA A 207 -72.44 33.61 4.61
N ALA A 208 -72.68 33.69 3.29
CA ALA A 208 -71.87 33.01 2.29
C ALA A 208 -70.41 33.53 2.28
N LEU A 209 -70.20 34.84 2.44
CA LEU A 209 -68.87 35.45 2.55
C LEU A 209 -68.13 35.00 3.82
N GLN A 210 -68.84 34.85 4.95
CA GLN A 210 -68.26 34.36 6.20
C GLN A 210 -67.82 32.90 6.08
N GLU A 211 -68.60 32.04 5.42
CA GLU A 211 -68.20 30.66 5.14
C GLU A 211 -66.98 30.59 4.20
N ALA A 212 -66.97 31.40 3.13
CA ALA A 212 -65.85 31.47 2.20
C ALA A 212 -64.54 31.94 2.89
N LYS A 213 -64.64 32.93 3.79
CA LYS A 213 -63.50 33.39 4.57
C LYS A 213 -63.00 32.30 5.53
N ALA A 214 -63.89 31.61 6.24
CA ALA A 214 -63.50 30.53 7.15
C ALA A 214 -62.75 29.40 6.42
N ALA A 215 -63.21 29.04 5.21
CA ALA A 215 -62.53 28.06 4.37
C ALA A 215 -61.14 28.54 3.92
N ALA A 216 -61.00 29.82 3.56
CA ALA A 216 -59.72 30.40 3.18
C ALA A 216 -58.73 30.52 4.35
N ASP A 217 -59.19 30.89 5.55
CA ASP A 217 -58.37 30.94 6.76
C ASP A 217 -57.84 29.55 7.14
N ILE A 218 -58.67 28.51 7.02
CA ILE A 218 -58.25 27.11 7.22
C ILE A 218 -57.15 26.72 6.23
N ALA A 219 -57.31 27.06 4.94
CA ALA A 219 -56.33 26.75 3.90
C ALA A 219 -54.98 27.46 4.14
N VAL A 220 -55.01 28.73 4.57
CA VAL A 220 -53.79 29.46 4.93
C VAL A 220 -53.10 28.83 6.15
N ALA A 221 -53.86 28.40 7.16
CA ALA A 221 -53.32 27.74 8.34
C ALA A 221 -52.66 26.39 7.99
N THR A 222 -53.28 25.57 7.13
CA THR A 222 -52.70 24.30 6.68
C THR A 222 -51.41 24.52 5.89
N LEU A 223 -51.38 25.50 4.99
CA LEU A 223 -50.16 25.83 4.23
C LEU A 223 -49.02 26.29 5.14
N LYS A 224 -49.32 27.07 6.17
CA LYS A 224 -48.33 27.53 7.15
C LYS A 224 -47.73 26.35 7.93
N GLU A 225 -48.55 25.40 8.36
CA GLU A 225 -48.08 24.21 9.08
C GLU A 225 -47.18 23.32 8.19
N VAL A 226 -47.54 23.16 6.91
CA VAL A 226 -46.69 22.45 5.93
C VAL A 226 -45.34 23.14 5.74
N LYS A 227 -45.33 24.48 5.68
CA LYS A 227 -44.11 25.27 5.55
C LYS A 227 -43.19 25.12 6.77
N GLU A 228 -43.73 25.27 7.97
CA GLU A 228 -42.96 25.10 9.21
C GLU A 228 -42.35 23.68 9.32
N LYS A 229 -43.10 22.66 8.91
CA LYS A 229 -42.59 21.27 8.87
C LYS A 229 -41.49 21.08 7.83
N SER A 230 -41.62 21.69 6.65
CA SER A 230 -40.58 21.69 5.61
C SER A 230 -39.30 22.38 6.07
N ASP A 231 -39.42 23.54 6.72
CA ASP A 231 -38.26 24.30 7.23
C ASP A 231 -37.53 23.52 8.34
N LEU A 232 -38.27 22.82 9.20
CA LEU A 232 -37.72 21.94 10.22
C LEU A 232 -36.96 20.75 9.63
N GLU A 233 -37.52 20.09 8.61
CA GLU A 233 -36.87 19.00 7.86
C GLU A 233 -35.59 19.49 7.16
N LEU A 234 -35.64 20.66 6.51
CA LEU A 234 -34.48 21.27 5.86
C LEU A 234 -33.39 21.61 6.89
N ALA A 235 -33.76 22.17 8.04
CA ALA A 235 -32.85 22.47 9.13
C ALA A 235 -32.23 21.19 9.72
N ARG A 236 -33.02 20.12 9.91
CA ARG A 236 -32.52 18.80 10.34
C ARG A 236 -31.51 18.24 9.35
N ASN A 237 -31.84 18.21 8.06
CA ASN A 237 -30.96 17.66 7.02
C ASN A 237 -29.68 18.48 6.88
N SER A 238 -29.77 19.81 6.96
CA SER A 238 -28.61 20.70 6.97
C SER A 238 -27.72 20.49 8.20
N ALA A 239 -28.31 20.34 9.39
CA ALA A 239 -27.58 20.05 10.61
C ALA A 239 -26.93 18.64 10.57
N LEU A 240 -27.62 17.65 10.02
CA LEU A 240 -27.08 16.30 9.84
C LEU A 240 -25.88 16.35 8.90
N PHE A 241 -25.99 17.04 7.76
CA PHE A 241 -24.89 17.17 6.81
C PHE A 241 -23.71 17.96 7.42
N THR A 242 -23.97 19.08 8.09
CA THR A 242 -22.93 19.91 8.70
C THR A 242 -22.23 19.20 9.85
N ASN A 243 -22.96 18.58 10.77
CA ASN A 243 -22.36 17.91 11.93
C ASN A 243 -21.63 16.62 11.56
N THR A 244 -22.06 15.93 10.50
CA THR A 244 -21.47 14.65 10.10
C THR A 244 -20.33 14.84 9.10
N MET A 245 -20.45 15.79 8.16
CA MET A 245 -19.50 15.96 7.04
C MET A 245 -18.55 17.15 7.19
N SER A 246 -18.87 18.18 7.97
CA SER A 246 -17.98 19.35 8.14
C SER A 246 -16.61 19.02 8.75
N PRO A 247 -16.46 18.05 9.69
CA PRO A 247 -15.15 17.64 10.19
C PRO A 247 -14.33 16.85 9.15
N LEU A 248 -14.99 16.32 8.12
CA LEU A 248 -14.39 15.45 7.10
C LEU A 248 -13.83 16.22 5.90
N TRP A 249 -14.12 17.52 5.79
CA TRP A 249 -13.61 18.38 4.73
C TRP A 249 -12.09 18.57 4.85
N GLY A 250 -11.34 18.01 3.89
CA GLY A 250 -9.88 18.09 3.86
C GLY A 250 -9.15 16.92 4.53
N MET A 251 -9.86 15.86 4.94
CA MET A 251 -9.21 14.65 5.44
C MET A 251 -8.42 13.93 4.35
N TYR A 252 -7.18 13.56 4.66
CA TYR A 252 -6.32 12.80 3.76
C TYR A 252 -6.45 11.30 4.07
N TYR A 253 -6.64 10.51 3.02
CA TYR A 253 -6.69 9.05 3.12
C TYR A 253 -5.30 8.48 3.37
N SER A 254 -5.11 7.80 4.50
CA SER A 254 -3.90 7.01 4.74
C SER A 254 -4.07 5.62 4.13
N ARG A 255 -3.39 5.35 3.01
CA ARG A 255 -3.36 4.04 2.34
C ARG A 255 -2.84 2.89 3.23
N ARG A 256 -2.24 3.17 4.40
CA ARG A 256 -1.55 2.17 5.23
C ARG A 256 -2.27 1.79 6.52
N SER A 257 -3.42 2.40 6.84
CA SER A 257 -4.14 2.15 8.09
C SER A 257 -5.51 1.52 7.82
N THR A 258 -5.48 0.26 7.38
CA THR A 258 -6.63 -0.64 7.48
C THR A 258 -6.68 -1.23 8.88
N LEU A 259 -7.77 -0.98 9.59
CA LEU A 259 -8.07 -1.57 10.88
C LEU A 259 -9.13 -2.65 10.66
N SER A 260 -8.89 -3.86 11.15
CA SER A 260 -9.87 -4.95 11.08
C SER A 260 -10.52 -5.14 12.44
N PHE A 261 -11.85 -5.01 12.50
CA PHE A 261 -12.64 -5.30 13.70
C PHE A 261 -13.54 -6.50 13.44
N GLY A 262 -13.03 -7.70 13.74
CA GLY A 262 -13.66 -8.94 13.31
C GLY A 262 -13.62 -9.07 11.78
N ASP A 263 -14.78 -9.30 11.16
CA ASP A 263 -14.91 -9.47 9.71
C ASP A 263 -15.08 -8.14 8.95
N VAL A 264 -15.14 -7.00 9.65
CA VAL A 264 -15.35 -5.69 9.05
C VAL A 264 -14.02 -4.96 8.90
N LYS A 265 -13.70 -4.56 7.67
CA LYS A 265 -12.56 -3.68 7.38
C LYS A 265 -12.97 -2.22 7.60
N CYS A 266 -12.07 -1.47 8.21
CA CYS A 266 -12.24 -0.05 8.45
C CYS A 266 -11.01 0.73 8.01
N HIS A 267 -11.25 1.96 7.56
CA HIS A 267 -10.24 2.86 7.07
C HIS A 267 -10.14 4.06 7.99
N GLU A 268 -8.91 4.40 8.33
CA GLU A 268 -8.61 5.60 9.11
C GLU A 268 -8.26 6.78 8.21
N TYR A 269 -8.87 7.92 8.54
CA TYR A 269 -8.65 9.22 7.94
C TYR A 269 -8.11 10.14 9.02
N VAL A 270 -7.11 10.96 8.68
CA VAL A 270 -6.55 11.96 9.61
C VAL A 270 -6.43 13.30 8.92
N TYR A 271 -6.77 14.37 9.64
CA TYR A 271 -6.59 15.76 9.25
C TYR A 271 -5.89 16.53 10.36
N VAL A 272 -4.85 17.29 10.00
CA VAL A 272 -4.14 18.17 10.91
C VAL A 272 -4.53 19.61 10.61
N GLN A 273 -5.14 20.28 11.58
CA GLN A 273 -5.52 21.68 11.47
C GLN A 273 -4.28 22.60 11.52
N PRO A 274 -4.36 23.82 10.98
CA PRO A 274 -3.24 24.79 11.01
C PRO A 274 -2.71 25.12 12.42
N LYS A 275 -3.51 24.93 13.46
CA LYS A 275 -3.13 25.15 14.87
C LYS A 275 -2.52 23.93 15.55
N GLY A 276 -2.35 22.82 14.83
CA GLY A 276 -1.80 21.56 15.34
C GLY A 276 -2.85 20.56 15.82
N ASP A 277 -4.10 20.96 16.04
CA ASP A 277 -5.20 20.05 16.40
C ASP A 277 -5.37 18.97 15.32
N THR A 278 -5.69 17.74 15.71
CA THR A 278 -5.88 16.62 14.79
C THR A 278 -7.31 16.13 14.85
N ILE A 279 -7.93 15.90 13.69
CA ILE A 279 -9.19 15.17 13.57
C ILE A 279 -8.86 13.80 12.98
N ALA A 280 -9.25 12.73 13.66
CA ALA A 280 -9.19 11.38 13.15
C ALA A 280 -10.61 10.84 12.96
N ALA A 281 -10.84 10.07 11.90
CA ALA A 281 -12.10 9.39 11.66
C ALA A 281 -11.82 7.96 11.19
N VAL A 282 -12.52 7.00 11.76
CA VAL A 282 -12.52 5.60 11.32
C VAL A 282 -13.86 5.33 10.66
N VAL A 283 -13.82 4.84 9.42
CA VAL A 283 -15.00 4.52 8.63
C VAL A 283 -14.91 3.06 8.20
N CYS A 284 -15.92 2.27 8.57
CA CYS A 284 -16.01 0.85 8.29
C CYS A 284 -16.82 0.56 7.03
N GLU A 285 -16.54 -0.55 6.36
CA GLU A 285 -17.26 -1.01 5.15
C GLU A 285 -18.76 -1.27 5.41
N ASP A 286 -19.14 -1.53 6.66
CA ASP A 286 -20.53 -1.71 7.09
C ASP A 286 -21.29 -0.39 7.36
N GLY A 287 -20.67 0.76 7.05
CA GLY A 287 -21.25 2.08 7.20
C GLY A 287 -21.15 2.68 8.60
N ARG A 288 -20.54 1.97 9.57
CA ARG A 288 -20.25 2.57 10.89
C ARG A 288 -19.09 3.54 10.80
N MET A 289 -19.23 4.70 11.45
CA MET A 289 -18.17 5.70 11.55
C MET A 289 -18.01 6.21 12.97
N GLN A 290 -16.76 6.48 13.37
CA GLN A 290 -16.42 7.19 14.61
C GLN A 290 -15.39 8.27 14.27
N TRP A 291 -15.52 9.45 14.86
CA TRP A 291 -14.51 10.50 14.74
C TRP A 291 -14.15 11.11 16.09
N GLU A 292 -12.94 11.63 16.15
CA GLU A 292 -12.35 12.25 17.32
C GLU A 292 -11.57 13.49 16.91
N LYS A 293 -11.83 14.60 17.60
CA LYS A 293 -11.02 15.81 17.53
C LYS A 293 -10.13 15.85 18.76
N ARG A 294 -8.83 15.99 18.54
CA ARG A 294 -7.82 16.05 19.59
C ARG A 294 -7.00 17.32 19.47
N GLY A 295 -6.73 17.92 20.63
CA GLY A 295 -5.93 19.13 20.76
C GLY A 295 -4.54 18.77 21.22
N VAL A 296 -3.51 19.30 20.56
CA VAL A 296 -2.13 19.01 20.95
C VAL A 296 -1.80 19.79 22.22
N LYS A 297 -1.56 19.09 23.33
CA LYS A 297 -1.19 19.72 24.60
C LYS A 297 0.32 19.91 24.73
N SER A 298 1.10 18.96 24.25
CA SER A 298 2.56 19.07 24.26
C SER A 298 3.19 18.28 23.13
N PHE A 299 4.32 18.79 22.66
CA PHE A 299 5.16 18.18 21.65
C PHE A 299 6.57 18.06 22.22
N ALA A 300 7.12 16.85 22.26
CA ALA A 300 8.47 16.61 22.75
C ALA A 300 9.26 15.82 21.70
N ALA A 301 10.47 16.29 21.36
CA ALA A 301 11.44 15.46 20.67
C ALA A 301 12.01 14.47 21.69
N ILE A 302 11.94 13.17 21.40
CA ILE A 302 12.48 12.13 22.28
C ILE A 302 13.58 11.41 21.53
N ASN A 303 14.75 11.33 22.17
CA ASN A 303 15.81 10.42 21.76
C ASN A 303 15.68 9.16 22.63
N ASP A 304 14.90 8.19 22.15
CA ASP A 304 14.61 6.97 22.91
C ASP A 304 15.59 5.86 22.51
N ALA A 305 16.45 5.47 23.46
CA ALA A 305 17.43 4.40 23.27
C ALA A 305 16.78 3.01 23.10
N VAL A 306 15.49 2.86 23.42
CA VAL A 306 14.74 1.60 23.27
C VAL A 306 14.30 1.34 21.82
N LEU A 307 14.29 2.38 20.96
CA LEU A 307 13.95 2.30 19.54
C LEU A 307 15.21 2.26 18.64
N ASP A 308 16.17 1.40 18.95
CA ASP A 308 17.40 1.19 18.17
C ASP A 308 18.20 2.48 17.84
N GLY A 309 18.13 3.50 18.71
CA GLY A 309 18.84 4.77 18.52
C GLY A 309 18.20 5.72 17.50
N ARG A 310 16.90 5.56 17.19
CA ARG A 310 16.17 6.44 16.26
C ARG A 310 15.65 7.69 16.98
N LEU A 311 15.92 8.85 16.38
CA LEU A 311 15.35 10.15 16.79
C LEU A 311 13.86 10.19 16.41
N GLY A 312 13.00 10.38 17.41
CA GLY A 312 11.55 10.49 17.21
C GLY A 312 10.96 11.76 17.83
N PHE A 313 9.71 12.04 17.48
CA PHE A 313 8.90 13.04 18.17
C PHE A 313 7.72 12.34 18.80
N GLN A 314 7.44 12.62 20.08
CA GLN A 314 6.22 12.20 20.75
C GLN A 314 5.29 13.40 20.88
N MET A 315 4.08 13.24 20.35
CA MET A 315 3.01 14.22 20.49
C MET A 315 1.98 13.70 21.49
N LYS A 316 1.68 14.49 22.53
CA LYS A 316 0.60 14.20 23.47
C LYS A 316 -0.60 15.07 23.14
N ALA A 317 -1.70 14.42 22.76
CA ALA A 317 -2.93 15.08 22.39
C ALA A 317 -4.08 14.64 23.30
N ASP A 318 -4.88 15.60 23.75
CA ASP A 318 -6.07 15.35 24.55
C ASP A 318 -7.31 15.34 23.67
N LEU A 319 -8.29 14.49 24.02
CA LEU A 319 -9.58 14.47 23.35
C LEU A 319 -10.34 15.77 23.65
N LEU A 320 -10.60 16.56 22.61
CA LEU A 320 -11.39 17.78 22.70
C LEU A 320 -12.87 17.50 22.43
N ASP A 321 -13.15 16.62 21.46
CA ASP A 321 -14.51 16.32 21.03
C ASP A 321 -14.57 14.95 20.33
N SER A 322 -15.72 14.28 20.33
CA SER A 322 -15.92 12.99 19.67
C SER A 322 -17.39 12.75 19.30
N SER A 323 -17.61 11.96 18.26
CA SER A 323 -18.92 11.41 17.93
C SER A 323 -19.51 10.49 19.02
N CYS A 324 -18.69 10.01 19.96
CA CYS A 324 -19.11 9.15 21.06
C CYS A 324 -18.97 9.90 22.40
N LYS A 325 -19.93 9.75 23.32
CA LYS A 325 -19.73 10.20 24.71
C LYS A 325 -18.50 9.46 25.28
N ALA A 326 -17.60 10.16 25.97
CA ALA A 326 -16.26 9.69 26.35
C ALA A 326 -16.14 8.30 27.02
N ASN A 327 -17.25 7.70 27.48
CA ASN A 327 -17.29 6.39 28.12
C ASN A 327 -17.88 5.27 27.23
N GLU A 328 -18.31 5.58 26.00
CA GLU A 328 -18.94 4.65 25.04
C GLU A 328 -18.13 4.53 23.74
N THR A 329 -16.89 4.98 23.73
CA THR A 329 -15.99 4.78 22.59
C THR A 329 -15.67 3.29 22.46
N VAL A 330 -16.08 2.68 21.35
CA VAL A 330 -15.74 1.29 21.00
C VAL A 330 -14.23 1.15 20.76
N PHE A 331 -13.58 2.26 20.40
CA PHE A 331 -12.14 2.35 20.19
C PHE A 331 -11.52 3.31 21.22
N LYS A 332 -10.96 2.79 22.31
CA LYS A 332 -10.09 3.58 23.19
C LYS A 332 -8.72 3.68 22.53
N THR A 333 -8.47 4.77 21.82
CA THR A 333 -7.19 5.00 21.15
C THR A 333 -6.35 5.97 21.98
N ASP A 334 -5.29 5.47 22.62
CA ASP A 334 -4.19 6.33 23.05
C ASP A 334 -3.28 6.53 21.83
N LEU A 335 -3.40 7.70 21.22
CA LEU A 335 -2.66 8.09 20.02
C LEU A 335 -1.28 8.62 20.42
N SER A 336 -0.26 7.78 20.30
CA SER A 336 1.14 8.20 20.29
C SER A 336 1.64 8.18 18.84
N TYR A 337 1.95 9.36 18.31
CA TYR A 337 2.59 9.47 17.00
C TYR A 337 4.09 9.32 17.20
N THR A 338 4.70 8.38 16.47
CA THR A 338 6.17 8.27 16.38
C THR A 338 6.56 8.48 14.92
N PHE A 339 7.38 9.51 14.68
CA PHE A 339 7.90 9.81 13.36
C PHE A 339 9.28 9.18 13.24
N ASP A 340 9.42 8.22 12.34
CA ASP A 340 10.70 7.55 12.09
C ASP A 340 11.30 8.04 10.78
N ARG A 341 12.55 8.50 10.83
CA ARG A 341 13.29 8.93 9.65
C ARG A 341 13.97 7.71 9.03
N GLY A 342 13.23 6.92 8.27
CA GLY A 342 13.79 5.87 7.43
C GLY A 342 14.75 6.47 6.40
N SER A 343 16.05 6.23 6.52
CA SER A 343 17.06 6.69 5.59
C SER A 343 16.94 5.98 4.24
N ARG A 344 16.18 6.57 3.31
CA ARG A 344 16.34 6.39 1.86
C ARG A 344 16.47 7.77 1.22
N LEU A 345 17.67 8.05 0.70
CA LEU A 345 17.95 9.22 -0.14
C LEU A 345 17.21 9.05 -1.47
N GLY A 346 16.00 9.56 -1.54
CA GLY A 346 15.16 9.58 -2.75
C GLY A 346 13.69 9.51 -2.37
N ALA A 347 13.03 10.67 -2.40
CA ALA A 347 11.66 10.93 -1.91
C ALA A 347 11.52 10.83 -0.38
N SER A 348 11.28 11.98 0.25
CA SER A 348 10.91 12.10 1.67
C SER A 348 9.53 11.48 1.90
N GLU A 349 9.45 10.16 2.11
CA GLU A 349 8.30 9.54 2.74
C GLU A 349 8.35 9.81 4.25
N LEU A 350 7.40 10.58 4.76
CA LEU A 350 7.13 10.68 6.18
C LEU A 350 6.44 9.35 6.59
N ALA A 351 7.19 8.41 7.15
CA ALA A 351 6.62 7.20 7.71
C ALA A 351 6.10 7.52 9.12
N THR A 352 4.82 7.87 9.22
CA THR A 352 4.13 7.95 10.50
C THR A 352 3.80 6.52 10.92
N SER A 353 4.50 5.97 11.92
CA SER A 353 4.05 4.74 12.57
C SER A 353 3.15 5.13 13.73
N MET A 354 1.89 4.74 13.63
CA MET A 354 0.90 4.97 14.68
C MET A 354 0.75 3.67 15.46
N SER A 355 1.23 3.67 16.70
CA SER A 355 1.03 2.55 17.61
C SER A 355 -0.17 2.87 18.50
N VAL A 356 -1.31 2.24 18.25
CA VAL A 356 -2.46 2.28 19.15
C VAL A 356 -2.25 1.19 20.21
N LYS A 357 -2.10 1.59 21.48
CA LYS A 357 -2.20 0.65 22.60
C LYS A 357 -3.66 0.56 23.04
N LEU A 358 -4.22 -0.64 22.95
CA LEU A 358 -5.53 -0.98 23.52
C LEU A 358 -5.30 -1.42 24.97
N ASN A 359 -6.01 -0.80 25.93
CA ASN A 359 -6.10 -1.27 27.31
C ASN A 359 -7.34 -2.13 27.51
#